data_AF-A0A3B9PWT5-F1
#
_entry.id   AF-A0A3B9PWT5-F1
#
_cell.length_a   1.000
_cell.length_b   1.000
_cell.length_c   1.000
_cell.angle_alpha   90.00
_cell.angle_beta   90.00
_cell.angle_gamma   90.00
#
_symmetry.space_group_name_H-M   'P 1'
#
loop_
_entity.id
_entity.type
_entity.pdbx_description
1 polymer ?
#
loop_
_entity_poly.entity_id
_entity_poly.type
_entity_poly.pdbx_seq_one_letter_code
_entity_poly.pdbx_strand_id
1 'polypeptide(L)'
;MKNFVRNWDLKKHVAAVSMFYASMALVGNAFFSKKKVISDEKSCCPVKVYKEMPKSQKCFNGIILGCFAVDMTVSYLLLKGLKKITG
;
A
#
# COMPACT_ATOMS: atom_id res chain seq x y z
N MET A 1 14.74 -3.16 22.58
CA MET A 1 13.57 -2.37 22.12
C MET A 1 13.76 -0.85 22.14
N LYS A 2 14.24 -0.23 23.24
CA LYS A 2 14.44 1.25 23.31
C LYS A 2 15.26 1.84 22.14
N ASN A 3 16.41 1.25 21.81
CA ASN A 3 17.26 1.72 20.71
C ASN A 3 16.58 1.62 19.33
N PHE A 4 15.76 0.59 19.13
CA PHE A 4 14.97 0.43 17.90
C PHE A 4 13.93 1.53 17.81
N VAL A 5 13.09 1.72 18.83
CA VAL A 5 12.05 2.78 18.85
C VAL A 5 12.65 4.18 18.70
N ARG A 6 13.82 4.42 19.27
CA ARG A 6 14.53 5.70 19.16
C ARG A 6 15.03 5.98 17.74
N ASN A 7 15.58 4.96 17.07
CA ASN A 7 16.15 5.07 15.73
C ASN A 7 15.12 4.83 14.60
N TRP A 8 13.96 4.28 14.93
CA TRP A 8 12.86 4.06 14.01
C TRP A 8 12.00 5.32 13.92
N ASP A 9 11.98 5.93 12.74
CA ASP A 9 11.22 7.15 12.47
C ASP A 9 10.02 6.85 11.57
N LEU A 10 9.11 7.82 11.49
CA LEU A 10 7.90 7.69 10.69
C LEU A 10 8.22 7.52 9.21
N LYS A 11 9.32 8.10 8.69
CA LYS A 11 9.68 7.98 7.27
C LYS A 11 10.08 6.56 6.91
N LYS A 12 10.91 5.92 7.73
CA LYS A 12 11.29 4.50 7.59
C LYS A 12 10.07 3.59 7.66
N HIS A 13 9.14 3.91 8.57
CA HIS A 13 7.91 3.16 8.71
C HIS A 13 6.99 3.31 7.50
N VAL A 14 6.75 4.53 7.03
CA VAL A 14 5.97 4.81 5.80
C VAL A 14 6.56 4.04 4.63
N ALA A 15 7.88 4.11 4.42
CA ALA A 15 8.54 3.40 3.33
C ALA A 15 8.32 1.87 3.42
N ALA A 16 8.48 1.28 4.60
CA ALA A 16 8.29 -0.15 4.82
C ALA A 16 6.83 -0.58 4.54
N VAL A 17 5.87 0.15 5.09
CA VAL A 17 4.43 -0.14 4.94
C VAL A 17 3.99 0.07 3.48
N SER A 18 4.43 1.15 2.83
CA SER A 18 4.14 1.40 1.42
C SER A 18 4.71 0.30 0.52
N MET A 19 5.95 -0.15 0.73
CA MET A 19 6.52 -1.26 -0.03
C MET A 19 5.73 -2.56 0.16
N PHE A 20 5.34 -2.86 1.40
CA PHE A 20 4.54 -4.04 1.72
C PHE A 20 3.21 -4.04 0.98
N TYR A 21 2.38 -3.00 1.14
CA TYR A 21 1.07 -2.94 0.49
C TYR A 21 1.17 -2.79 -1.04
N ALA A 22 2.19 -2.10 -1.56
CA ALA A 22 2.46 -2.06 -2.99
C ALA A 22 2.78 -3.45 -3.56
N SER A 23 3.59 -4.24 -2.86
CA SER A 23 3.89 -5.62 -3.27
C SER A 23 2.64 -6.50 -3.27
N MET A 24 1.78 -6.38 -2.27
CA MET A 24 0.49 -7.09 -2.23
C MET A 24 -0.43 -6.67 -3.39
N ALA A 25 -0.49 -5.36 -3.68
CA ALA A 25 -1.27 -4.84 -4.79
C ALA A 25 -0.75 -5.38 -6.13
N LEU A 26 0.56 -5.40 -6.36
CA LEU A 26 1.17 -5.96 -7.56
C LEU A 26 0.83 -7.45 -7.74
N VAL A 27 1.05 -8.25 -6.69
CA VAL A 27 0.77 -9.68 -6.71
C VAL A 27 -0.72 -9.95 -6.95
N GLY A 28 -1.61 -9.29 -6.22
CA GLY A 28 -3.05 -9.47 -6.41
C GLY A 28 -3.53 -8.99 -7.78
N ASN A 29 -3.02 -7.85 -8.27
CA ASN A 29 -3.32 -7.38 -9.62
C ASN A 29 -2.83 -8.38 -10.69
N ALA A 30 -1.71 -9.06 -10.49
CA ALA A 30 -1.25 -10.12 -11.37
C ALA A 30 -2.20 -11.33 -11.38
N PHE A 31 -2.76 -11.72 -10.23
CA PHE A 31 -3.77 -12.79 -10.15
C PHE A 31 -5.09 -12.42 -10.85
N PHE A 32 -5.53 -11.17 -10.74
CA PHE A 32 -6.77 -10.70 -11.39
C PHE A 32 -6.60 -10.34 -12.87
N SER A 33 -5.36 -10.18 -13.35
CA SER A 33 -5.04 -9.93 -14.74
C SER A 33 -5.33 -11.19 -15.57
N LYS A 34 -6.60 -11.38 -15.96
CA LYS A 34 -6.92 -12.26 -17.09
C LYS A 34 -6.06 -11.80 -18.27
N LYS A 35 -5.31 -12.72 -18.89
CA LYS A 35 -4.52 -12.52 -20.12
C LYS A 35 -5.32 -11.65 -21.12
N LYS A 36 -5.14 -10.33 -21.07
CA LYS A 36 -5.57 -9.41 -22.11
C LYS A 36 -4.30 -9.05 -22.84
N VAL A 37 -4.21 -9.52 -24.08
CA VAL A 37 -3.24 -9.01 -25.05
C VAL A 37 -3.49 -7.52 -25.14
N ILE A 38 -2.59 -6.71 -24.59
CA ILE A 38 -2.68 -5.26 -24.65
C ILE A 38 -2.34 -4.88 -26.08
N SER A 39 -3.37 -4.64 -26.90
CA SER A 39 -3.21 -3.84 -28.10
C SER A 39 -2.88 -2.41 -27.65
N ASP A 40 -1.69 -1.95 -28.05
CA ASP A 40 -1.16 -0.60 -27.90
C ASP A 40 -0.86 -0.10 -26.47
N GLU A 41 0.37 -0.34 -26.03
CA GLU A 41 1.03 0.26 -24.85
C GLU A 41 1.14 1.80 -24.90
N LYS A 42 0.77 2.45 -26.01
CA LYS A 42 1.10 3.86 -26.29
C LYS A 42 0.24 4.91 -25.60
N SER A 43 -0.83 4.54 -24.88
CA SER A 43 -1.67 5.51 -24.15
C SER A 43 -2.20 4.93 -22.84
N CYS A 44 -1.32 4.79 -21.85
CA CYS A 44 -1.68 4.34 -20.50
C CYS A 44 -2.25 5.50 -19.67
N CYS A 45 -3.43 6.01 -20.06
CA CYS A 45 -4.14 7.02 -19.27
C CYS A 45 -4.64 6.38 -17.95
N PRO A 46 -4.23 6.87 -16.76
CA PRO A 46 -4.59 6.26 -15.47
C PRO A 46 -6.11 6.13 -15.26
N VAL A 47 -6.87 7.13 -15.74
CA VAL A 47 -8.34 7.13 -15.67
C VAL A 47 -8.94 6.01 -16.52
N LYS A 48 -8.39 5.78 -17.71
CA LYS A 48 -8.84 4.73 -18.62
C LYS A 48 -8.54 3.34 -18.04
N VAL A 49 -7.32 3.15 -17.54
CA VAL A 49 -6.90 1.92 -16.84
C VAL A 49 -7.80 1.62 -15.65
N TYR A 50 -8.11 2.63 -14.82
CA TYR A 50 -9.04 2.45 -13.71
C TYR A 50 -10.45 2.11 -14.19
N LYS A 51 -10.98 2.79 -15.21
CA LYS A 51 -12.34 2.49 -15.73
C LYS A 51 -12.44 1.05 -16.24
N GLU A 52 -11.45 0.58 -16.99
CA GLU A 52 -11.41 -0.75 -17.60
C GLU A 52 -11.02 -1.88 -16.63
N MET A 53 -10.53 -1.54 -15.44
CA MET A 53 -10.15 -2.52 -14.41
C MET A 53 -11.37 -3.37 -13.96
N PRO A 54 -11.22 -4.71 -13.86
CA PRO A 54 -12.26 -5.60 -13.36
C PRO A 54 -12.79 -5.18 -11.98
N LYS A 55 -14.09 -5.38 -11.72
CA LYS A 55 -14.71 -5.06 -10.42
C LYS A 55 -14.03 -5.76 -9.25
N SER A 56 -13.60 -7.01 -9.42
CA SER A 56 -12.85 -7.77 -8.41
C SER A 56 -11.52 -7.11 -8.06
N GLN A 57 -10.77 -6.66 -9.07
CA GLN A 57 -9.49 -5.98 -8.89
C GLN A 57 -9.66 -4.60 -8.23
N LYS A 58 -10.72 -3.85 -8.59
CA LYS A 58 -11.09 -2.60 -7.89
C LYS A 58 -11.40 -2.83 -6.42
N CYS A 59 -12.21 -3.85 -6.13
CA CYS A 59 -12.57 -4.21 -4.76
C CYS A 59 -11.33 -4.60 -3.94
N PHE A 60 -10.47 -5.46 -4.49
CA PHE A 60 -9.21 -5.85 -3.87
C PHE A 60 -8.30 -4.65 -3.58
N ASN A 61 -8.08 -3.77 -4.56
CA ASN A 61 -7.27 -2.56 -4.36
C ASN A 61 -7.89 -1.60 -3.33
N GLY A 62 -9.23 -1.52 -3.27
CA GLY A 62 -9.94 -0.76 -2.24
C GLY A 62 -9.71 -1.32 -0.83
N ILE A 63 -9.78 -2.64 -0.66
CA ILE A 63 -9.50 -3.31 0.62
C ILE A 63 -8.05 -3.05 1.04
N ILE A 64 -7.08 -3.24 0.13
CA ILE A 64 -5.66 -2.96 0.39
C ILE A 64 -5.44 -1.52 0.82
N LEU A 65 -6.06 -0.55 0.14
CA LEU A 65 -5.92 0.86 0.48
C LEU A 65 -6.51 1.17 1.86
N GLY A 66 -7.65 0.55 2.19
CA GLY A 66 -8.25 0.64 3.52
C GLY A 66 -7.34 0.08 4.62
N CYS A 67 -6.79 -1.12 4.42
CA CYS A 67 -5.83 -1.72 5.34
C CYS A 67 -4.59 -0.85 5.52
N PHE A 68 -4.02 -0.34 4.41
CA PHE A 68 -2.89 0.59 4.43
C PHE A 68 -3.18 1.83 5.27
N ALA A 69 -4.35 2.46 5.08
CA ALA A 69 -4.73 3.66 5.81
C ALA A 69 -4.88 3.41 7.32
N VAL A 70 -5.52 2.30 7.70
CA VAL A 70 -5.68 1.90 9.11
C VAL A 70 -4.32 1.60 9.74
N ASP A 71 -3.49 0.80 9.08
CA ASP A 71 -2.16 0.43 9.55
C ASP A 71 -1.26 1.65 9.76
N MET A 72 -1.22 2.55 8.76
CA MET A 72 -0.50 3.82 8.87
C MET A 72 -0.98 4.68 10.06
N THR A 73 -2.30 4.75 10.29
CA THR A 73 -2.88 5.54 11.39
C THR A 73 -2.52 4.94 12.75
N VAL A 74 -2.73 3.62 12.90
CA VAL A 74 -2.43 2.90 14.14
C VAL A 74 -0.94 2.95 14.44
N SER A 75 -0.11 2.69 13.45
CA SER A 75 1.34 2.70 13.60
C SER A 75 1.89 4.09 13.91
N TYR A 76 1.30 5.16 13.36
CA TYR A 76 1.64 6.53 13.76
C TYR A 76 1.33 6.80 15.24
N LEU A 77 0.13 6.42 15.71
CA LEU A 77 -0.27 6.60 17.11
C LEU A 77 0.62 5.79 18.06
N LEU A 78 0.91 4.54 17.71
CA LEU A 78 1.81 3.66 18.47
C LEU A 78 3.23 4.22 18.52
N LEU A 79 3.80 4.65 17.38
CA LEU A 79 5.15 5.22 17.35
C LEU A 79 5.24 6.48 18.21
N LYS A 80 4.21 7.35 18.16
CA LYS A 80 4.12 8.55 18.99
C LYS A 80 4.03 8.21 20.48
N GLY A 81 3.18 7.25 20.85
CA GLY A 81 3.03 6.78 22.23
C GLY A 81 4.32 6.16 22.78
N LEU A 82 4.93 5.26 22.01
CA LEU A 82 6.19 4.61 22.37
C LEU A 82 7.33 5.62 22.54
N LYS A 83 7.44 6.62 21.66
CA LYS A 83 8.44 7.70 21.82
C LYS A 83 8.20 8.56 23.04
N LYS A 84 6.95 8.80 23.43
CA LYS A 84 6.61 9.53 24.67
C LYS A 84 7.00 8.75 25.95
N ILE A 85 6.98 7.42 25.91
CA ILE A 85 7.32 6.56 27.05
C ILE A 85 8.83 6.28 27.13
N THR A 86 9.50 6.22 25.97
CA THR A 86 10.91 5.81 25.87
C THR A 86 11.90 6.98 25.78
N GLY A 87 11.44 8.18 25.45
CA GLY A 87 12.17 9.43 25.60
C GLY A 87 11.99 10.01 27.00
#